data_AF-A0A962BCM8-F1
#
_entry.id   AF-A0A962BCM8-F1
#
_cell.length_a   1.000
_cell.length_b   1.000
_cell.length_c   1.000
_cell.angle_alpha   90.00
_cell.angle_beta   90.00
_cell.angle_gamma   90.00
#
_symmetry.space_group_name_H-M   'P 1'
#
loop_
_entity.id
_entity.type
_entity.pdbx_description
1 polymer ?
#
loop_
_entity_poly.entity_id
_entity_poly.type
_entity_poly.pdbx_seq_one_letter_code
_entity_poly.pdbx_strand_id
1 'polypeptide(L)'
;MPSFNVIDAAGNGYRTIWEERFYLLRLALVPVLIKLVCQITVIALGWEEHMFRQALVMLPSFFAEGWMVAHLVRLIYLGHRWPFRPSGDEARDMAMIAMRARGVIGGMLTFTVIRFLLAGLVGVFLMIEPSVMPPEIAEHPTHAELSVSGPAMLGGLFLLVASLWAFRLLWLYVPAAVDYPLGRFLRRLRGFSVSIHMLGAWMIAAVPVFFVMMSLLSILFGPYQPGTAPEGVQFLGACLVVVLDTVATLTTTAAIACGLKPFIVETSKKS
;
A
#
# COMPACT_ATOMS: atom_id res chain seq x y z
N MET A 1 24.11 3.73 -15.33
CA MET A 1 22.77 3.15 -15.11
C MET A 1 22.03 4.04 -14.14
N PRO A 2 20.73 4.29 -14.29
CA PRO A 2 19.97 5.07 -13.32
C PRO A 2 20.09 4.43 -11.94
N SER A 3 20.63 5.16 -10.96
CA SER A 3 20.71 4.71 -9.57
C SER A 3 19.45 5.16 -8.82
N PHE A 4 18.91 4.27 -8.01
CA PHE A 4 17.80 4.60 -7.12
C PHE A 4 18.37 5.18 -5.83
N ASN A 5 18.32 6.51 -5.66
CA ASN A 5 18.71 7.14 -4.40
C ASN A 5 17.54 7.12 -3.41
N VAL A 6 17.68 6.29 -2.37
CA VAL A 6 16.66 6.06 -1.34
C VAL A 6 16.28 7.34 -0.60
N ILE A 7 17.27 8.16 -0.24
CA ILE A 7 17.06 9.38 0.54
C ILE A 7 16.35 10.43 -0.31
N ASP A 8 16.80 10.64 -1.54
CA ASP A 8 16.17 11.59 -2.46
C ASP A 8 14.75 11.15 -2.82
N ALA A 9 14.51 9.85 -3.01
CA ALA A 9 13.19 9.32 -3.30
C ALA A 9 12.20 9.63 -2.16
N ALA A 10 12.57 9.31 -0.91
CA ALA A 10 11.75 9.60 0.26
C ALA A 10 11.56 11.10 0.47
N GLY A 11 12.64 11.89 0.42
CA GLY A 11 12.59 13.34 0.62
C GLY A 11 11.72 14.05 -0.41
N ASN A 12 11.86 13.70 -1.69
CA ASN A 12 11.01 14.25 -2.75
C ASN A 12 9.55 13.79 -2.62
N GLY A 13 9.31 12.57 -2.12
CA GLY A 13 7.97 12.06 -1.81
C GLY A 13 7.26 12.93 -0.76
N TYR A 14 7.89 13.16 0.39
CA TYR A 14 7.36 14.03 1.44
C TYR A 14 7.15 15.47 0.95
N ARG A 15 8.14 16.02 0.24
CA ARG A 15 8.05 17.36 -0.32
C ARG A 15 6.85 17.51 -1.25
N THR A 16 6.64 16.56 -2.15
CA THR A 16 5.52 16.57 -3.10
C THR A 16 4.18 16.56 -2.35
N ILE A 17 4.05 15.71 -1.32
CA ILE A 17 2.82 15.63 -0.53
C ILE A 17 2.54 16.92 0.21
N TRP A 18 3.58 17.53 0.78
CA TRP A 18 3.47 18.79 1.50
C TRP A 18 3.05 19.95 0.58
N GLU A 19 3.67 20.05 -0.59
CA GLU A 19 3.35 21.06 -1.60
C GLU A 19 1.90 20.92 -2.10
N GLU A 20 1.41 19.69 -2.26
CA GLU A 20 0.09 19.39 -2.82
C GLU A 20 -0.97 19.01 -1.76
N ARG A 21 -0.72 19.28 -0.47
CA ARG A 21 -1.54 18.80 0.67
C ARG A 21 -3.04 19.08 0.56
N PHE A 22 -3.43 20.27 0.10
CA PHE A 22 -4.86 20.62 -0.03
C PHE A 22 -5.54 19.86 -1.18
N TYR A 23 -4.82 19.64 -2.26
CA TYR A 23 -5.30 18.82 -3.36
C TYR A 23 -5.44 17.36 -2.91
N LEU A 24 -4.42 16.82 -2.26
CA LEU A 24 -4.42 15.44 -1.77
C LEU A 24 -5.49 15.20 -0.70
N LEU A 25 -5.77 16.16 0.17
CA LEU A 25 -6.84 16.05 1.17
C LEU A 25 -8.22 15.91 0.50
N ARG A 26 -8.50 16.72 -0.53
CA ARG A 26 -9.74 16.62 -1.32
C ARG A 26 -9.83 15.29 -2.06
N LEU A 27 -8.71 14.83 -2.62
CA LEU A 27 -8.63 13.57 -3.34
C LEU A 27 -8.81 12.36 -2.40
N ALA A 28 -8.22 12.40 -1.22
CA ALA A 28 -8.25 11.33 -0.22
C ALA A 28 -9.58 11.21 0.53
N LEU A 29 -10.40 12.26 0.54
CA LEU A 29 -11.69 12.25 1.22
C LEU A 29 -12.60 11.10 0.75
N VAL A 30 -12.68 10.87 -0.56
CA VAL A 30 -13.55 9.83 -1.13
C VAL A 30 -13.09 8.41 -0.71
N PRO A 31 -11.82 8.01 -0.90
CA PRO A 31 -11.32 6.73 -0.40
C PRO A 31 -11.48 6.56 1.10
N VAL A 32 -11.19 7.57 1.91
CA VAL A 32 -11.31 7.51 3.38
C VAL A 32 -12.74 7.21 3.81
N LEU A 33 -13.73 7.87 3.21
CA LEU A 33 -15.13 7.64 3.55
C LEU A 33 -15.59 6.23 3.14
N ILE A 34 -15.26 5.79 1.92
CA ILE A 34 -15.61 4.44 1.46
C ILE A 34 -14.95 3.38 2.34
N LYS A 35 -13.67 3.57 2.66
CA LYS A 35 -12.91 2.67 3.53
C LYS A 35 -13.48 2.58 4.93
N LEU A 36 -13.89 3.71 5.50
CA LEU A 36 -14.52 3.76 6.82
C LEU A 36 -15.84 2.98 6.83
N VAL A 37 -16.68 3.17 5.81
CA VAL A 37 -17.94 2.42 5.68
C VAL A 37 -17.68 0.91 5.55
N CYS A 38 -16.73 0.51 4.71
CA CYS A 38 -16.33 -0.90 4.59
C CYS A 38 -15.81 -1.46 5.92
N GLN A 39 -14.96 -0.72 6.64
CA GLN A 39 -14.40 -1.14 7.92
C GLN A 39 -15.49 -1.30 9.00
N ILE A 40 -16.41 -0.34 9.10
CA ILE A 40 -17.55 -0.43 10.02
C ILE A 40 -18.43 -1.63 9.67
N THR A 41 -18.62 -1.92 8.39
CA THR A 41 -19.39 -3.09 7.94
C THR A 41 -18.72 -4.39 8.39
N VAL A 42 -17.38 -4.49 8.30
CA VAL A 42 -16.63 -5.67 8.78
C VAL A 42 -16.80 -5.85 10.29
N ILE A 43 -16.68 -4.76 11.06
CA ILE A 43 -16.85 -4.76 12.52
C ILE A 43 -18.29 -5.15 12.90
N ALA A 44 -19.29 -4.52 12.29
CA ALA A 44 -20.71 -4.75 12.57
C ALA A 44 -21.15 -6.18 12.24
N LEU A 45 -20.53 -6.83 11.26
CA LEU A 45 -20.80 -8.22 10.90
C LEU A 45 -19.96 -9.23 11.72
N GLY A 46 -19.05 -8.76 12.57
CA GLY A 46 -18.14 -9.62 13.34
C GLY A 46 -17.21 -10.44 12.43
N TRP A 47 -16.82 -9.91 11.27
CA TRP A 47 -16.00 -10.62 10.28
C TRP A 47 -14.50 -10.33 10.41
N GLU A 48 -14.07 -9.79 11.55
CA GLU A 48 -12.67 -9.42 11.82
C GLU A 48 -11.73 -10.62 11.74
N GLU A 49 -12.20 -11.81 12.12
CA GLU A 49 -11.42 -13.06 12.06
C GLU A 49 -11.46 -13.72 10.66
N HIS A 50 -12.43 -13.35 9.82
CA HIS A 50 -12.65 -13.96 8.51
C HIS A 50 -11.97 -13.17 7.40
N MET A 51 -10.64 -13.25 7.31
CA MET A 51 -9.79 -12.48 6.38
C MET A 51 -10.30 -12.43 4.93
N PHE A 52 -10.78 -13.57 4.39
CA PHE A 52 -11.33 -13.60 3.02
C PHE A 52 -12.63 -12.81 2.89
N ARG A 53 -13.54 -12.89 3.88
CA ARG A 53 -14.79 -12.11 3.89
C ARG A 53 -14.48 -10.62 4.05
N GLN A 54 -13.56 -10.29 4.93
CA GLN A 54 -13.06 -8.93 5.10
C GLN A 54 -12.50 -8.38 3.78
N ALA A 55 -11.64 -9.12 3.09
CA ALA A 55 -11.06 -8.70 1.81
C ALA A 55 -12.12 -8.43 0.73
N LEU A 56 -13.19 -9.23 0.69
CA LEU A 56 -14.31 -9.03 -0.24
C LEU A 56 -15.14 -7.77 0.10
N VAL A 57 -15.43 -7.53 1.39
CA VAL A 57 -16.15 -6.33 1.83
C VAL A 57 -15.31 -5.06 1.61
N MET A 58 -13.98 -5.17 1.72
CA MET A 58 -13.04 -4.06 1.50
C MET A 58 -12.74 -3.78 0.02
N LEU A 59 -13.23 -4.60 -0.92
CA LEU A 59 -12.97 -4.45 -2.35
C LEU A 59 -13.31 -3.03 -2.88
N PRO A 60 -14.47 -2.41 -2.54
CA PRO A 60 -14.77 -1.04 -2.98
C PRO A 60 -13.75 -0.01 -2.47
N SER A 61 -13.25 -0.20 -1.25
CA SER A 61 -12.18 0.63 -0.69
C SER A 61 -10.88 0.51 -1.48
N PHE A 62 -10.51 -0.70 -1.91
CA PHE A 62 -9.31 -0.92 -2.72
C PHE A 62 -9.40 -0.24 -4.09
N PHE A 63 -10.56 -0.24 -4.72
CA PHE A 63 -10.80 0.52 -5.95
C PHE A 63 -10.67 2.03 -5.72
N ALA A 64 -11.27 2.57 -4.67
CA ALA A 64 -11.19 3.99 -4.37
C ALA A 64 -9.76 4.44 -4.06
N GLU A 65 -9.01 3.68 -3.25
CA GLU A 65 -7.59 3.93 -3.02
C GLU A 65 -6.78 3.83 -4.31
N GLY A 66 -7.02 2.80 -5.12
CA GLY A 66 -6.39 2.61 -6.42
C GLY A 66 -6.56 3.82 -7.34
N TRP A 67 -7.76 4.39 -7.38
CA TRP A 67 -8.06 5.62 -8.10
C TRP A 67 -7.26 6.81 -7.56
N MET A 68 -7.23 6.99 -6.23
CA MET A 68 -6.47 8.08 -5.58
C MET A 68 -4.97 7.98 -5.87
N VAL A 69 -4.36 6.80 -5.69
CA VAL A 69 -2.93 6.62 -5.94
C VAL A 69 -2.59 6.76 -7.43
N ALA A 70 -3.47 6.35 -8.34
CA ALA A 70 -3.26 6.55 -9.77
C ALA A 70 -3.20 8.04 -10.13
N HIS A 71 -4.07 8.88 -9.56
CA HIS A 71 -4.00 10.34 -9.73
C HIS A 71 -2.74 10.94 -9.12
N LEU A 72 -2.32 10.50 -7.93
CA LEU A 72 -1.05 10.94 -7.33
C LEU A 72 0.15 10.60 -8.23
N VAL A 73 0.22 9.38 -8.75
CA VAL A 73 1.31 8.98 -9.65
C VAL A 73 1.29 9.83 -10.93
N ARG A 74 0.12 10.06 -11.52
CA ARG A 74 0.01 10.91 -12.72
C ARG A 74 0.36 12.37 -12.44
N LEU A 75 0.10 12.87 -11.23
CA LEU A 75 0.57 14.19 -10.81
C LEU A 75 2.10 14.25 -10.81
N ILE A 76 2.77 13.26 -10.21
CA ILE A 76 4.24 13.21 -10.10
C ILE A 76 4.94 13.09 -11.47
N TYR A 77 4.39 12.28 -12.36
CA TYR A 77 5.00 11.99 -13.65
C TYR A 77 4.61 12.97 -14.75
N LEU A 78 3.34 13.39 -14.78
CA LEU A 78 2.74 14.11 -15.90
C LEU A 78 2.22 15.50 -15.51
N GLY A 79 2.26 15.88 -14.23
CA GLY A 79 1.69 17.14 -13.75
C GLY A 79 0.16 17.21 -13.88
N HIS A 80 -0.50 16.06 -14.08
CA HIS A 80 -1.94 16.00 -14.29
C HIS A 80 -2.68 16.10 -12.94
N ARG A 81 -3.44 17.18 -12.76
CA ARG A 81 -4.35 17.36 -11.62
C ARG A 81 -5.78 16.90 -11.94
N TRP A 82 -6.50 16.49 -10.91
CA TRP A 82 -7.94 16.28 -10.91
C TRP A 82 -8.65 17.44 -10.18
N PRO A 83 -9.84 17.90 -10.61
CA PRO A 83 -10.52 17.58 -11.87
C PRO A 83 -9.75 18.09 -13.10
N PHE A 84 -10.02 17.46 -14.25
CA PHE A 84 -9.48 17.91 -15.54
C PHE A 84 -9.95 19.33 -15.86
N ARG A 85 -9.02 20.19 -16.31
CA ARG A 85 -9.34 21.54 -16.78
C ARG A 85 -9.30 21.53 -18.31
N PRO A 86 -10.45 21.67 -18.99
CA PRO A 86 -10.49 21.68 -20.45
C PRO A 86 -9.72 22.89 -21.01
N SER A 87 -9.10 22.70 -22.16
CA SER A 87 -8.40 23.74 -22.90
C SER A 87 -9.34 24.60 -23.75
N GLY A 88 -10.56 24.11 -24.00
CA GLY A 88 -11.56 24.73 -24.87
C GLY A 88 -11.59 24.13 -26.28
N ASP A 89 -10.63 23.28 -26.63
CA ASP A 89 -10.64 22.46 -27.84
C ASP A 89 -11.24 21.09 -27.52
N GLU A 90 -12.49 20.87 -27.90
CA GLU A 90 -13.26 19.67 -27.57
C GLU A 90 -12.58 18.38 -28.06
N ALA A 91 -12.06 18.36 -29.29
CA ALA A 91 -11.45 17.16 -29.86
C ALA A 91 -10.17 16.78 -29.10
N ARG A 92 -9.34 17.78 -28.78
CA ARG A 92 -8.12 17.58 -28.01
C ARG A 92 -8.42 17.20 -26.56
N ASP A 93 -9.41 17.83 -25.94
CA ASP A 93 -9.82 17.57 -24.56
C ASP A 93 -10.37 16.15 -24.43
N MET A 94 -11.20 15.69 -25.36
CA MET A 94 -11.71 14.31 -25.38
C MET A 94 -10.60 13.27 -25.54
N ALA A 95 -9.63 13.50 -26.43
CA ALA A 95 -8.48 12.62 -26.58
C ALA A 95 -7.64 12.56 -25.28
N MET A 96 -7.42 13.69 -24.62
CA MET A 96 -6.70 13.75 -23.35
C MET A 96 -7.45 13.05 -22.22
N ILE A 97 -8.79 13.19 -22.16
CA ILE A 97 -9.63 12.50 -21.17
C ILE A 97 -9.54 10.99 -21.36
N ALA A 98 -9.69 10.49 -22.60
CA ALA A 98 -9.61 9.07 -22.89
C ALA A 98 -8.25 8.46 -22.51
N MET A 99 -7.15 9.14 -22.86
CA MET A 99 -5.80 8.73 -22.49
C MET A 99 -5.59 8.74 -20.97
N ARG A 100 -6.13 9.76 -20.27
CA ARG A 100 -6.08 9.83 -18.80
C ARG A 100 -6.88 8.70 -18.15
N ALA A 101 -8.09 8.44 -18.64
CA ALA A 101 -8.96 7.40 -18.12
C ALA A 101 -8.30 6.01 -18.22
N ARG A 102 -7.69 5.68 -19.36
CA ARG A 102 -6.98 4.40 -19.54
C ARG A 102 -5.90 4.18 -18.47
N GLY A 103 -5.03 5.17 -18.26
CA GLY A 103 -3.98 5.09 -17.25
C GLY A 103 -4.54 4.99 -15.83
N VAL A 104 -5.54 5.81 -15.49
CA VAL A 104 -6.17 5.77 -14.15
C VAL A 104 -6.83 4.42 -13.88
N ILE A 105 -7.60 3.89 -14.83
CA ILE A 105 -8.27 2.58 -14.71
C ILE A 105 -7.23 1.46 -14.59
N GLY A 106 -6.18 1.49 -15.42
CA GLY A 106 -5.09 0.50 -15.36
C GLY A 106 -4.38 0.50 -14.01
N GLY A 107 -4.03 1.69 -13.50
CA GLY A 107 -3.44 1.85 -12.16
C GLY A 107 -4.36 1.35 -11.05
N MET A 108 -5.64 1.72 -11.09
CA MET A 108 -6.66 1.32 -10.13
C MET A 108 -6.87 -0.20 -10.08
N LEU A 109 -7.03 -0.84 -11.24
CA LEU A 109 -7.20 -2.30 -11.33
C LEU A 109 -5.96 -3.04 -10.82
N THR A 110 -4.76 -2.60 -11.24
CA THR A 110 -3.49 -3.20 -10.80
C THR A 110 -3.33 -3.09 -9.29
N PHE A 111 -3.60 -1.92 -8.71
CA PHE A 111 -3.55 -1.71 -7.25
C PHE A 111 -4.54 -2.61 -6.50
N THR A 112 -5.78 -2.69 -7.00
CA THR A 112 -6.84 -3.51 -6.39
C THR A 112 -6.45 -4.98 -6.35
N VAL A 113 -5.95 -5.51 -7.47
CA VAL A 113 -5.49 -6.91 -7.55
C VAL A 113 -4.32 -7.15 -6.58
N ILE A 114 -3.35 -6.23 -6.51
CA ILE A 114 -2.22 -6.34 -5.58
C ILE A 114 -2.71 -6.39 -4.12
N ARG A 115 -3.57 -5.46 -3.70
CA ARG A 115 -4.12 -5.41 -2.34
C ARG A 115 -4.94 -6.65 -2.00
N PHE A 116 -5.76 -7.11 -2.93
CA PHE A 116 -6.57 -8.31 -2.75
C PHE A 116 -5.71 -9.57 -2.59
N LEU A 117 -4.70 -9.74 -3.45
CA LEU A 117 -3.74 -10.85 -3.34
C LEU A 117 -2.94 -10.78 -2.04
N LEU A 118 -2.52 -9.59 -1.61
CA LEU A 118 -1.80 -9.41 -0.35
C LEU A 118 -2.68 -9.78 0.85
N ALA A 119 -3.95 -9.37 0.86
CA ALA A 119 -4.91 -9.76 1.90
C ALA A 119 -5.13 -11.28 1.95
N GLY A 120 -5.28 -11.93 0.78
CA GLY A 120 -5.38 -13.39 0.69
C GLY A 120 -4.12 -14.09 1.19
N LEU A 121 -2.94 -13.59 0.83
CA LEU A 121 -1.65 -14.12 1.28
C LEU A 121 -1.51 -14.02 2.81
N VAL A 122 -1.83 -12.87 3.39
CA VAL A 122 -1.84 -12.68 4.85
C VAL A 122 -2.83 -13.63 5.52
N GLY A 123 -4.03 -13.79 4.96
CA GLY A 123 -5.03 -14.74 5.46
C GLY A 123 -4.53 -16.18 5.47
N VAL A 124 -3.85 -16.62 4.41
CA VAL A 124 -3.23 -17.96 4.35
C VAL A 124 -2.13 -18.11 5.40
N PHE A 125 -1.29 -17.10 5.61
CA PHE A 125 -0.24 -17.15 6.63
C PHE A 125 -0.81 -17.30 8.05
N LEU A 126 -1.85 -16.54 8.38
CA LEU A 126 -2.52 -16.63 9.69
C LEU A 126 -3.19 -18.00 9.92
N MET A 127 -3.65 -18.68 8.85
CA MET A 127 -4.22 -20.02 8.96
C MET A 127 -3.17 -21.12 9.21
N ILE A 128 -1.91 -20.91 8.79
CA ILE A 128 -0.84 -21.90 8.97
C ILE A 128 -0.30 -21.87 10.41
N GLU A 129 -0.20 -20.70 11.03
CA GLU A 129 0.34 -20.49 12.38
C GLU A 129 -0.25 -21.42 13.48
N PRO A 130 -1.59 -21.61 13.60
CA PRO A 130 -2.15 -22.49 14.64
C PRO A 130 -1.85 -23.99 14.43
N SER A 131 -1.42 -24.42 13.24
CA SER A 131 -1.09 -25.82 12.97
C SER A 131 0.37 -26.20 13.26
N VAL A 132 1.23 -25.21 13.50
CA VAL A 132 2.69 -25.41 13.68
C VAL A 132 3.07 -25.50 15.16
N MET A 133 2.20 -25.07 16.10
CA MET A 133 2.39 -25.31 17.53
C MET A 133 1.53 -26.51 17.97
N PRO A 134 2.14 -27.66 18.30
CA PRO A 134 1.42 -28.76 18.93
C PRO A 134 0.83 -28.30 20.27
N PRO A 135 -0.42 -28.67 20.60
CA PRO A 135 -1.05 -28.32 21.88
C PRO A 135 -0.36 -28.96 23.11
N GLU A 136 0.59 -29.88 22.91
CA GLU A 136 1.28 -30.61 24.00
C GLU A 136 2.27 -29.76 24.83
N ILE A 137 2.63 -28.54 24.42
CA ILE A 137 3.53 -27.67 25.20
C ILE A 137 2.79 -26.95 26.35
N ALA A 138 1.45 -27.02 26.41
CA ALA A 138 0.66 -26.30 27.39
C ALA A 138 0.68 -26.90 28.81
N GLU A 139 1.13 -28.15 29.00
CA GLU A 139 1.03 -28.83 30.32
C GLU A 139 2.33 -28.90 31.13
N HIS A 140 3.52 -28.70 30.55
CA HIS A 140 4.79 -28.77 31.29
C HIS A 140 5.78 -27.64 30.93
N PRO A 141 5.85 -26.55 31.73
CA PRO A 141 6.78 -25.45 31.53
C PRO A 141 8.11 -25.76 32.21
N THR A 142 8.85 -26.74 31.69
CA THR A 142 10.21 -27.01 32.19
C THR A 142 11.14 -27.17 31.00
N HIS A 143 11.76 -26.05 30.60
CA HIS A 143 12.83 -25.97 29.60
C HIS A 143 12.48 -26.59 28.23
N ALA A 144 11.42 -26.09 27.58
CA ALA A 144 11.28 -26.28 26.14
C ALA A 144 12.37 -25.46 25.44
N GLU A 145 13.54 -26.08 25.20
CA GLU A 145 14.49 -25.58 24.22
C GLU A 145 13.73 -25.40 22.90
N LEU A 146 13.73 -24.18 22.39
CA LEU A 146 13.06 -23.79 21.16
C LEU A 146 13.75 -24.52 19.98
N SER A 147 13.46 -25.80 19.80
CA SER A 147 13.99 -26.62 18.72
C SER A 147 13.26 -26.27 17.44
N VAL A 148 13.64 -25.13 16.85
CA VAL A 148 13.18 -24.75 15.51
C VAL A 148 13.65 -25.85 14.56
N SER A 149 12.71 -26.62 14.02
CA SER A 149 13.03 -27.68 13.08
C SER A 149 13.77 -27.07 11.88
N GLY A 150 14.89 -27.69 11.47
CA GLY A 150 15.68 -27.22 10.32
C GLY A 150 14.85 -26.89 9.06
N PRO A 151 13.82 -27.69 8.71
CA PRO A 151 12.90 -27.37 7.62
C PRO A 151 12.09 -26.08 7.81
N ALA A 152 11.62 -25.78 9.03
CA ALA A 152 10.88 -24.55 9.30
C ALA A 152 11.77 -23.31 9.14
N MET A 153 13.02 -23.38 9.60
CA MET A 153 14.00 -22.30 9.43
C MET A 153 14.30 -22.04 7.94
N LEU A 154 14.54 -23.09 7.16
CA LEU A 154 14.78 -22.99 5.71
C LEU A 154 13.55 -22.43 4.97
N GLY A 155 12.35 -22.86 5.35
CA GLY A 155 11.10 -22.35 4.81
C GLY A 155 10.92 -20.85 5.09
N GLY A 156 11.16 -20.41 6.33
CA GLY A 156 11.12 -19.00 6.71
C GLY A 156 12.13 -18.15 5.94
N LEU A 157 13.37 -18.63 5.78
CA LEU A 157 14.39 -17.94 4.99
C LEU A 157 13.99 -17.83 3.51
N PHE A 158 13.46 -18.89 2.92
CA PHE A 158 12.97 -18.88 1.54
C PHE A 158 11.85 -17.85 1.36
N LEU A 159 10.88 -17.83 2.27
CA LEU A 159 9.76 -16.87 2.25
C LEU A 159 10.26 -15.43 2.40
N LEU A 160 11.27 -15.18 3.24
CA LEU A 160 11.89 -13.87 3.40
C LEU A 160 12.59 -13.41 2.11
N VAL A 161 13.38 -14.28 1.47
CA VAL A 161 14.04 -13.94 0.20
C VAL A 161 13.01 -13.72 -0.91
N ALA A 162 11.98 -14.56 -0.96
CA ALA A 162 10.89 -14.46 -1.91
C ALA A 162 10.09 -13.16 -1.72
N SER A 163 9.82 -12.74 -0.49
CA SER A 163 9.09 -11.51 -0.18
C SER A 163 9.90 -10.27 -0.55
N LEU A 164 11.21 -10.25 -0.25
CA LEU A 164 12.12 -9.20 -0.69
C LEU A 164 12.16 -9.10 -2.23
N TRP A 165 12.19 -10.23 -2.92
CA TRP A 165 12.15 -10.25 -4.39
C TRP A 165 10.80 -9.78 -4.94
N ALA A 166 9.69 -10.24 -4.34
CA ALA A 166 8.33 -9.91 -4.74
C ALA A 166 7.94 -8.47 -4.40
N PHE A 167 8.67 -7.79 -3.52
CA PHE A 167 8.39 -6.42 -3.09
C PHE A 167 8.19 -5.45 -4.26
N ARG A 168 8.98 -5.57 -5.34
CA ARG A 168 8.83 -4.75 -6.56
C ARG A 168 7.47 -4.93 -7.27
N LEU A 169 6.82 -6.09 -7.10
CA LEU A 169 5.52 -6.38 -7.71
C LEU A 169 4.40 -5.58 -7.03
N LEU A 170 4.58 -5.22 -5.76
CA LEU A 170 3.63 -4.37 -5.01
C LEU A 170 3.47 -2.98 -5.65
N TRP A 171 4.44 -2.56 -6.46
CA TRP A 171 4.49 -1.22 -7.06
C TRP A 171 4.13 -1.19 -8.55
N LEU A 172 3.61 -2.29 -9.12
CA LEU A 172 3.24 -2.36 -10.54
C LEU A 172 2.10 -1.41 -10.93
N TYR A 173 1.31 -0.93 -9.96
CA TYR A 173 0.29 0.07 -10.22
C TYR A 173 0.89 1.43 -10.61
N VAL A 174 2.14 1.73 -10.23
CA VAL A 174 2.84 2.98 -10.59
C VAL A 174 3.03 3.08 -12.12
N PRO A 175 3.71 2.14 -12.80
CA PRO A 175 3.80 2.19 -14.26
C PRO A 175 2.44 2.05 -14.94
N ALA A 176 1.50 1.26 -14.39
CA ALA A 176 0.15 1.14 -14.95
C ALA A 176 -0.59 2.49 -14.96
N ALA A 177 -0.47 3.29 -13.89
CA ALA A 177 -1.14 4.60 -13.76
C ALA A 177 -0.72 5.61 -14.84
N VAL A 178 0.51 5.47 -15.35
CA VAL A 178 1.07 6.30 -16.43
C VAL A 178 1.05 5.60 -17.79
N ASP A 179 0.30 4.49 -17.91
CA ASP A 179 0.13 3.72 -19.14
C ASP A 179 1.47 3.18 -19.70
N TYR A 180 2.41 2.87 -18.80
CA TYR A 180 3.71 2.30 -19.16
C TYR A 180 3.65 0.77 -19.20
N PRO A 181 4.17 0.10 -20.25
CA PRO A 181 4.09 -1.34 -20.38
C PRO A 181 4.77 -2.10 -19.21
N LEU A 182 3.99 -2.88 -18.46
CA LEU A 182 4.46 -3.61 -17.27
C LEU A 182 5.61 -4.57 -17.56
N GLY A 183 5.56 -5.28 -18.70
CA GLY A 183 6.64 -6.20 -19.10
C GLY A 183 7.96 -5.48 -19.44
N ARG A 184 7.92 -4.21 -19.87
CA ARG A 184 9.12 -3.39 -20.07
C ARG A 184 9.66 -2.91 -18.72
N PHE A 185 8.77 -2.54 -17.81
CA PHE A 185 9.11 -2.12 -16.45
C PHE A 185 9.80 -3.24 -15.67
N LEU A 186 9.22 -4.44 -15.64
CA LEU A 186 9.78 -5.61 -14.94
C LEU A 186 11.14 -6.04 -15.49
N ARG A 187 11.35 -5.93 -16.81
CA ARG A 187 12.66 -6.20 -17.43
C ARG A 187 13.74 -5.20 -17.02
N ARG A 188 13.35 -3.95 -16.70
CA ARG A 188 14.29 -2.92 -16.22
C ARG A 188 14.60 -3.03 -14.75
N LEU A 189 13.63 -3.44 -13.94
CA LEU A 189 13.85 -3.75 -12.53
C LEU A 189 14.51 -5.13 -12.31
N ARG A 190 15.27 -5.64 -13.29
CA ARG A 190 16.02 -6.89 -13.16
C ARG A 190 17.17 -6.67 -12.19
N GLY A 191 16.99 -7.16 -10.96
CA GLY A 191 18.03 -7.19 -9.93
C GLY A 191 17.44 -7.13 -8.54
N PHE A 192 17.99 -7.92 -7.63
CA PHE A 192 17.58 -7.92 -6.22
C PHE A 192 17.88 -6.59 -5.52
N SER A 193 18.95 -5.92 -5.95
CA SER A 193 19.36 -4.62 -5.43
C SER A 193 18.24 -3.58 -5.52
N VAL A 194 17.51 -3.50 -6.63
CA VAL A 194 16.44 -2.48 -6.78
C VAL A 194 15.30 -2.71 -5.79
N SER A 195 14.93 -3.96 -5.52
CA SER A 195 13.92 -4.27 -4.49
C SER A 195 14.36 -3.82 -3.09
N ILE A 196 15.63 -3.99 -2.73
CA ILE A 196 16.18 -3.51 -1.45
C ILE A 196 16.09 -1.98 -1.37
N HIS A 197 16.46 -1.26 -2.44
CA HIS A 197 16.37 0.20 -2.46
C HIS A 197 14.92 0.70 -2.36
N MET A 198 13.99 0.04 -3.06
CA MET A 198 12.56 0.32 -2.95
C MET A 198 12.06 0.05 -1.53
N LEU A 199 12.47 -1.05 -0.90
CA LEU A 199 12.12 -1.36 0.48
C LEU A 199 12.67 -0.31 1.44
N GLY A 200 13.92 0.12 1.27
CA GLY A 200 14.53 1.18 2.05
C GLY A 200 13.75 2.49 1.95
N ALA A 201 13.36 2.90 0.73
CA ALA A 201 12.56 4.10 0.53
C ALA A 201 11.16 3.96 1.14
N TRP A 202 10.53 2.79 1.01
CA TRP A 202 9.27 2.50 1.68
C TRP A 202 9.38 2.59 3.20
N MET A 203 10.43 2.02 3.81
CA MET A 203 10.64 2.08 5.26
C MET A 203 10.83 3.52 5.73
N ILE A 204 11.70 4.30 5.08
CA ILE A 204 11.92 5.71 5.47
C ILE A 204 10.64 6.54 5.31
N ALA A 205 9.83 6.24 4.30
CA ALA A 205 8.54 6.90 4.08
C ALA A 205 7.43 6.43 5.04
N ALA A 206 7.42 5.16 5.46
CA ALA A 206 6.34 4.57 6.24
C ALA A 206 6.57 4.66 7.76
N VAL A 207 7.82 4.47 8.22
CA VAL A 207 8.16 4.39 9.65
C VAL A 207 7.67 5.60 10.45
N PRO A 208 7.85 6.86 10.00
CA PRO A 208 7.34 8.01 10.74
C PRO A 208 5.80 7.99 10.90
N VAL A 209 5.09 7.56 9.85
CA VAL A 209 3.62 7.47 9.89
C VAL A 209 3.17 6.37 10.85
N PHE A 210 3.83 5.21 10.83
CA PHE A 210 3.53 4.12 11.77
C PHE A 210 3.87 4.48 13.21
N PHE A 211 4.95 5.22 13.45
CA PHE A 211 5.30 5.70 14.79
C PHE A 211 4.20 6.62 15.35
N VAL A 212 3.71 7.57 14.55
CA VAL A 212 2.59 8.43 14.93
C VAL A 212 1.33 7.60 15.18
N MET A 213 1.03 6.64 14.32
CA MET A 213 -0.12 5.73 14.47
C MET A 213 -0.06 4.95 15.78
N MET A 214 1.06 4.29 16.07
CA MET A 214 1.22 3.50 17.30
C MET A 214 1.13 4.38 18.55
N SER A 215 1.69 5.58 18.50
CA SER A 215 1.62 6.53 19.63
C SER A 215 0.18 6.96 19.90
N LEU A 216 -0.58 7.32 18.86
CA LEU A 216 -1.96 7.75 19.01
C LEU A 216 -2.89 6.61 19.42
N LEU A 217 -2.70 5.41 18.88
CA LEU A 217 -3.45 4.21 19.30
C LEU A 217 -3.12 3.82 20.73
N SER A 218 -1.85 3.91 21.15
CA SER A 218 -1.44 3.65 22.54
C SER A 218 -2.08 4.63 23.51
N ILE A 219 -2.14 5.92 23.17
CA ILE A 219 -2.84 6.93 23.98
C ILE A 219 -4.34 6.64 24.05
N LEU A 220 -4.95 6.25 22.92
CA LEU A 220 -6.39 6.03 22.82
C LEU A 220 -6.83 4.76 23.56
N PHE A 221 -6.08 3.67 23.45
CA PHE A 221 -6.43 2.36 23.99
C PHE A 221 -5.72 2.02 25.31
N GLY A 222 -4.65 2.73 25.68
CA GLY A 222 -3.86 2.47 26.88
C GLY A 222 -4.64 2.36 28.20
N PRO A 223 -5.71 3.15 28.41
CA PRO A 223 -6.53 3.02 29.62
C PRO A 223 -7.42 1.77 29.69
N TYR A 224 -7.58 1.03 28.59
CA TYR A 224 -8.55 -0.06 28.47
C TYR A 224 -7.86 -1.42 28.40
N GLN A 225 -8.47 -2.45 28.98
CA GLN A 225 -8.05 -3.83 28.74
C GLN A 225 -8.49 -4.27 27.34
N PRO A 226 -7.79 -5.23 26.70
CA PRO A 226 -8.19 -5.78 25.40
C PRO A 226 -9.66 -6.19 25.38
N GLY A 227 -10.42 -5.67 24.40
CA GLY A 227 -11.87 -5.97 24.24
C GLY A 227 -12.82 -5.21 25.16
N THR A 228 -12.32 -4.39 26.11
CA THR A 228 -13.17 -3.65 27.07
C THR A 228 -13.37 -2.18 26.70
N ALA A 229 -12.75 -1.71 25.62
CA ALA A 229 -12.86 -0.32 25.20
C ALA A 229 -14.30 0.02 24.79
N PRO A 230 -14.85 1.20 25.19
CA PRO A 230 -16.16 1.65 24.75
C PRO A 230 -16.29 1.73 23.22
N GLU A 231 -17.48 1.51 22.68
CA GLU A 231 -17.74 1.53 21.23
C GLU A 231 -17.25 2.83 20.57
N GLY A 232 -17.45 3.98 21.23
CA GLY A 232 -16.96 5.28 20.73
C GLY A 232 -15.44 5.35 20.58
N VAL A 233 -14.69 4.70 21.47
CA VAL A 233 -13.22 4.62 21.41
C VAL A 233 -12.79 3.69 20.27
N GLN A 234 -13.47 2.55 20.11
CA GLN A 234 -13.23 1.63 19.00
C GLN A 234 -13.48 2.30 17.65
N PHE A 235 -14.60 3.03 17.52
CA PHE A 235 -14.94 3.80 16.32
C PHE A 235 -13.90 4.89 16.01
N LEU A 236 -13.46 5.64 17.03
CA LEU A 236 -12.42 6.65 16.86
C LEU A 236 -11.09 6.02 16.45
N GLY A 237 -10.76 4.86 17.02
CA GLY A 237 -9.59 4.06 16.64
C GLY A 237 -9.64 3.62 15.18
N ALA A 238 -10.79 3.09 14.72
CA ALA A 238 -10.99 2.73 13.33
C ALA A 238 -10.84 3.93 12.38
N CYS A 239 -11.43 5.08 12.73
CA CYS A 239 -11.27 6.33 11.96
C CYS A 239 -9.78 6.72 11.84
N LEU A 240 -9.06 6.67 12.96
CA LEU A 240 -7.65 7.03 13.01
C LEU A 240 -6.79 6.10 12.15
N VAL A 241 -7.02 4.78 12.24
CA VAL A 241 -6.32 3.77 11.44
C VAL A 241 -6.56 4.02 9.94
N VAL A 242 -7.81 4.26 9.54
CA VAL A 242 -8.17 4.53 8.14
C VAL A 242 -7.46 5.77 7.60
N VAL A 243 -7.44 6.86 8.37
CA VAL A 243 -6.77 8.11 7.98
C VAL A 243 -5.26 7.90 7.87
N LEU A 244 -4.64 7.30 8.88
CA LEU A 244 -3.18 7.12 8.90
C LEU A 244 -2.69 6.11 7.87
N ASP A 245 -3.44 5.05 7.59
CA ASP A 245 -3.11 4.12 6.50
C ASP A 245 -3.21 4.81 5.13
N THR A 246 -4.18 5.72 4.96
CA THR A 246 -4.28 6.55 3.74
C THR A 246 -3.06 7.47 3.60
N VAL A 247 -2.63 8.11 4.69
CA VAL A 247 -1.42 8.94 4.71
C VAL A 247 -0.17 8.11 4.40
N ALA A 248 -0.04 6.93 4.99
CA ALA A 248 1.07 6.01 4.72
C ALA A 248 1.09 5.57 3.25
N THR A 249 -0.07 5.26 2.69
CA THR A 249 -0.22 4.86 1.28
C THR A 249 0.18 5.99 0.33
N LEU A 250 -0.27 7.22 0.58
CA LEU A 250 0.12 8.39 -0.22
C LEU A 250 1.63 8.65 -0.12
N THR A 251 2.20 8.64 1.10
CA THR A 251 3.61 8.91 1.37
C THR A 251 4.53 7.91 0.72
N THR A 252 4.25 6.63 0.90
CA THR A 252 5.03 5.56 0.29
C THR A 252 4.88 5.53 -1.22
N THR A 253 3.67 5.73 -1.76
CA THR A 253 3.46 5.84 -3.21
C THR A 253 4.25 7.00 -3.80
N ALA A 254 4.22 8.18 -3.18
CA ALA A 254 4.94 9.35 -3.66
C ALA A 254 6.46 9.10 -3.65
N ALA A 255 7.00 8.54 -2.57
CA ALA A 255 8.42 8.21 -2.46
C ALA A 255 8.88 7.24 -3.56
N ILE A 256 8.14 6.14 -3.75
CA ILE A 256 8.46 5.14 -4.77
C ILE A 256 8.28 5.70 -6.18
N ALA A 257 7.21 6.46 -6.43
CA ALA A 257 6.98 7.10 -7.72
C ALA A 257 8.13 8.06 -8.09
N CYS A 258 8.61 8.87 -7.14
CA CYS A 258 9.77 9.75 -7.32
C CYS A 258 11.05 8.96 -7.59
N GLY A 259 11.33 7.91 -6.82
CA GLY A 259 12.52 7.07 -7.01
C GLY A 259 12.51 6.28 -8.33
N LEU A 260 11.34 5.89 -8.84
CA LEU A 260 11.18 5.18 -10.11
C LEU A 260 11.23 6.10 -11.34
N LYS A 261 11.22 7.43 -11.16
CA LYS A 261 11.13 8.40 -12.26
C LYS A 261 12.19 8.23 -13.34
N PRO A 262 13.49 8.00 -13.01
CA PRO A 262 14.52 7.76 -14.02
C PRO A 262 14.26 6.53 -14.89
N PHE A 263 13.64 5.49 -14.34
CA PHE A 263 13.40 4.23 -15.04
C PHE A 263 12.26 4.30 -16.06
N ILE A 264 11.35 5.27 -15.91
CA ILE A 264 10.16 5.44 -16.75
C ILE A 264 10.38 6.57 -17.77
N VAL A 265 10.87 7.74 -17.35
CA VAL A 265 10.93 8.96 -18.19
C VAL A 265 12.01 8.90 -19.28
N GLU A 266 13.18 8.29 -19.03
CA GLU A 266 14.26 8.19 -20.02
C GLU A 266 13.85 7.50 -21.33
N THR A 267 12.73 6.77 -21.31
CA THR A 267 12.20 6.08 -22.49
C THR A 267 11.36 6.92 -23.42
N SER A 268 10.64 7.91 -22.89
CA SER A 268 9.67 8.67 -23.71
C SER A 268 10.37 9.58 -24.73
N LYS A 269 11.68 9.85 -24.57
CA LYS A 269 12.47 10.67 -25.49
C LYS A 269 13.15 9.89 -26.60
N LYS A 270 13.12 8.54 -26.57
CA LYS A 270 13.80 7.66 -27.54
C LYS A 270 12.86 6.86 -28.44
N SER A 271 11.55 7.10 -28.35
CA SER A 271 10.51 6.57 -29.24
C SER A 271 9.86 7.71 -30.01
#